data_AF-A0A8I3A8R6-F1
#
_entry.id   AF-A0A8I3A8R6-F1
#
_cell.length_a   1.000
_cell.length_b   1.000
_cell.length_c   1.000
_cell.angle_alpha   90.00
_cell.angle_beta   90.00
_cell.angle_gamma   90.00
#
_symmetry.space_group_name_H-M   'P 1'
#
loop_
_entity.id
_entity.type
_entity.pdbx_description
1 polymer ?
#
loop_
_entity_poly.entity_id
_entity_poly.type
_entity_poly.pdbx_seq_one_letter_code
_entity_poly.pdbx_strand_id
1 'polypeptide(L)'
;MIRATLYATGATDATLLEHLAAFNKTWDDLIDRTPGGRFLTVGEKPQPGDQSIRYYLIPGSNLAIRTWNGNMESSKQFCLDFFDVNQQVAVNTPHGYTLWSCSCLSHRRPEEQLISWEKAFGIETICAGEEKYSILEGAFLALDRPDMDPFYFQIPFRPFVVAPGWAQPQATI
;
A
#
# COMPACT_ATOMS: atom_id res chain seq x y z
N MET A 1 9.28 22.39 -10.18
CA MET A 1 9.12 21.16 -11.01
C MET A 1 8.33 21.40 -12.29
N ILE A 2 7.11 21.95 -12.24
CA ILE A 2 6.25 22.15 -13.45
C ILE A 2 6.95 22.87 -14.61
N ARG A 3 7.63 24.00 -14.37
CA ARG A 3 8.33 24.74 -15.44
C ARG A 3 9.33 23.88 -16.21
N ALA A 4 10.12 23.04 -15.52
CA ALA A 4 11.09 22.15 -16.15
C ALA A 4 10.41 21.06 -16.99
N THR A 5 9.31 20.50 -16.50
CA THR A 5 8.48 19.54 -17.25
C THR A 5 7.91 20.18 -18.52
N LEU A 6 7.41 21.41 -18.45
CA LEU A 6 6.86 22.11 -19.61
C LEU A 6 7.91 22.37 -20.69
N TYR A 7 9.15 22.76 -20.33
CA TYR A 7 10.26 22.85 -21.30
C TYR A 7 10.60 21.51 -21.91
N ALA A 8 10.63 20.44 -21.11
CA ALA A 8 10.89 19.09 -21.62
C ALA A 8 9.81 18.64 -22.63
N THR A 9 8.60 19.18 -22.53
CA THR A 9 7.50 18.97 -23.49
C THR A 9 7.44 20.00 -24.62
N GLY A 10 8.46 20.86 -24.77
CA GLY A 10 8.60 21.79 -25.90
C GLY A 10 8.18 23.23 -25.63
N ALA A 11 7.86 23.61 -24.38
CA ALA A 11 7.64 25.01 -24.06
C ALA A 11 8.94 25.82 -24.21
N THR A 12 8.82 27.11 -24.49
CA THR A 12 9.91 28.09 -24.47
C THR A 12 9.56 29.22 -23.50
N ASP A 13 10.47 30.13 -23.19
CA ASP A 13 10.13 31.31 -22.36
C ASP A 13 8.96 32.12 -22.95
N ALA A 14 8.90 32.20 -24.29
CA ALA A 14 7.84 32.93 -24.99
C ALA A 14 6.48 32.22 -24.93
N THR A 15 6.46 30.88 -24.88
CA THR A 15 5.22 30.08 -24.91
C THR A 15 4.86 29.47 -23.56
N LEU A 16 5.65 29.72 -22.52
CA LEU A 16 5.51 29.09 -21.21
C LEU A 16 4.13 29.31 -20.59
N LEU A 17 3.58 30.52 -20.71
CA LEU A 17 2.27 30.85 -20.15
C LEU A 17 1.13 30.11 -20.88
N GLU A 18 1.23 29.94 -22.20
CA GLU A 18 0.24 29.20 -22.99
C GLU A 18 0.27 27.70 -22.64
N HIS A 19 1.47 27.12 -22.54
CA HIS A 19 1.65 25.74 -22.10
C HIS A 19 1.14 25.53 -20.67
N LEU A 20 1.37 26.48 -19.76
CA LEU A 20 0.86 26.42 -18.39
C LEU A 20 -0.68 26.49 -18.37
N ALA A 21 -1.29 27.35 -19.17
CA ALA A 21 -2.74 27.46 -19.26
C ALA A 21 -3.37 26.17 -19.82
N ALA A 22 -2.78 25.59 -20.87
CA ALA A 22 -3.23 24.32 -21.42
C ALA A 22 -3.07 23.16 -20.42
N PHE A 23 -1.95 23.13 -19.70
CA PHE A 23 -1.71 22.16 -18.63
C PHE A 23 -2.75 22.27 -17.52
N ASN A 24 -3.00 23.48 -17.00
CA ASN A 24 -4.01 23.71 -15.97
C ASN A 24 -5.41 23.30 -16.44
N LYS A 25 -5.81 23.70 -17.65
CA LYS A 25 -7.10 23.30 -18.23
C LYS A 25 -7.25 21.78 -18.33
N THR A 26 -6.17 21.07 -18.70
CA THR A 26 -6.18 19.60 -18.75
C THR A 26 -6.42 18.99 -17.38
N TRP A 27 -5.84 19.57 -16.32
CA TRP A 27 -6.07 19.13 -14.95
C TRP A 27 -7.48 19.47 -14.45
N ASP A 28 -7.99 20.66 -14.74
CA ASP A 28 -9.35 21.08 -14.38
C ASP A 28 -10.39 20.14 -15.04
N ASP A 29 -10.26 19.90 -16.35
CA ASP A 29 -11.13 18.98 -17.10
C ASP A 29 -11.09 17.55 -16.52
N LEU A 30 -9.92 17.12 -16.01
CA LEU A 30 -9.74 15.80 -15.44
C LEU A 30 -10.36 15.70 -14.03
N ILE A 31 -10.22 16.75 -13.21
CA ILE A 31 -10.87 16.86 -11.89
C ILE A 31 -12.39 16.84 -12.06
N ASP A 32 -12.92 17.63 -12.98
CA ASP A 32 -14.36 17.75 -13.25
C ASP A 32 -14.99 16.42 -13.70
N ARG A 33 -14.23 15.60 -14.43
CA ARG A 33 -14.68 14.28 -14.89
C ARG A 33 -14.59 13.20 -13.81
N THR A 34 -13.95 13.49 -12.69
CA THR A 34 -13.75 12.50 -11.63
C THR A 34 -14.85 12.62 -10.58
N PRO A 35 -15.57 11.54 -10.23
CA PRO A 35 -16.64 11.59 -9.23
C PRO A 35 -16.16 12.19 -7.90
N GLY A 36 -16.78 13.31 -7.49
CA GLY A 36 -16.41 14.02 -6.26
C GLY A 36 -15.09 14.80 -6.33
N GLY A 37 -14.53 15.03 -7.52
CA GLY A 37 -13.30 15.82 -7.71
C GLY A 37 -12.04 15.17 -7.12
N ARG A 38 -12.09 13.86 -6.81
CA ARG A 38 -10.98 13.12 -6.18
C ARG A 38 -10.39 12.09 -7.11
N PHE A 39 -9.12 12.26 -7.44
CA PHE A 39 -8.33 11.25 -8.12
C PHE A 39 -8.33 9.93 -7.34
N LEU A 40 -8.56 8.82 -8.04
CA LEU A 40 -8.33 7.48 -7.50
C LEU A 40 -6.85 7.36 -7.15
N THR A 41 -6.54 7.56 -5.87
CA THR A 41 -5.18 7.53 -5.35
C THR A 41 -4.92 6.14 -4.80
N VAL A 42 -3.89 5.48 -5.33
CA VAL A 42 -3.48 4.16 -4.83
C VAL A 42 -2.73 4.35 -3.51
N GLY A 43 -3.08 3.56 -2.51
CA GLY A 43 -2.45 3.58 -1.20
C GLY A 43 -2.83 4.76 -0.30
N GLU A 44 -3.90 5.50 -0.62
CA GLU A 44 -4.47 6.49 0.31
C GLU A 44 -4.79 5.80 1.65
N LYS A 45 -4.35 6.39 2.76
CA LYS A 45 -4.62 5.89 4.11
C LYS A 45 -6.15 5.89 4.35
N PRO A 46 -6.68 4.91 5.09
CA PRO A 46 -8.11 4.73 5.20
C PRO A 46 -8.72 5.86 6.04
N GLN A 47 -9.91 6.30 5.65
CA GLN A 47 -10.68 7.28 6.41
C GLN A 47 -11.36 6.61 7.62
N PRO A 48 -11.67 7.35 8.69
CA PRO A 48 -12.49 6.83 9.79
C PRO A 48 -13.80 6.23 9.27
N GLY A 49 -14.08 4.97 9.63
CA GLY A 49 -15.27 4.25 9.18
C GLY A 49 -15.12 3.41 7.91
N ASP A 50 -13.93 3.39 7.28
CA ASP A 50 -13.65 2.47 6.17
C ASP A 50 -13.81 1.00 6.61
N GLN A 51 -14.75 0.30 5.95
CA GLN A 51 -15.13 -1.07 6.28
C GLN A 51 -14.10 -2.12 5.81
N SER A 52 -13.16 -1.72 4.94
CA SER A 52 -12.07 -2.58 4.48
C SER A 52 -10.98 -2.75 5.54
N ILE A 53 -10.96 -1.90 6.58
CA ILE A 53 -9.93 -1.94 7.60
C ILE A 53 -9.98 -3.28 8.35
N ARG A 54 -8.81 -3.86 8.57
CA ARG A 54 -8.58 -4.98 9.50
C ARG A 54 -7.38 -4.65 10.40
N TYR A 55 -7.40 -5.20 11.60
CA TYR A 55 -6.35 -5.02 12.59
C TYR A 55 -5.82 -6.37 13.05
N TYR A 56 -4.50 -6.52 13.06
CA TYR A 56 -3.79 -7.65 13.64
C TYR A 56 -3.05 -7.13 14.88
N LEU A 57 -3.62 -7.37 16.06
CA LEU A 57 -3.06 -6.91 17.32
C LEU A 57 -1.70 -7.59 17.58
N ILE A 58 -0.66 -6.79 17.80
CA ILE A 58 0.69 -7.31 18.04
C ILE A 58 0.80 -7.69 19.53
N PRO A 59 1.01 -8.99 19.86
CA PRO A 59 1.00 -9.45 21.25
C PRO A 59 2.04 -8.73 22.13
N GLY A 60 1.63 -8.30 23.32
CA GLY A 60 2.53 -7.63 24.27
C GLY A 60 2.86 -6.17 23.93
N SER A 61 2.11 -5.54 23.02
CA SER A 61 2.26 -4.11 22.68
C SER A 61 0.89 -3.45 22.48
N ASN A 62 0.87 -2.11 22.44
CA ASN A 62 -0.31 -1.32 22.06
C ASN A 62 -0.43 -1.14 20.53
N LEU A 63 0.41 -1.81 19.75
CA LEU A 63 0.45 -1.69 18.31
C LEU A 63 -0.38 -2.77 17.63
N ALA A 64 -0.86 -2.46 16.45
CA ALA A 64 -1.45 -3.39 15.51
C ALA A 64 -0.82 -3.21 14.13
N ILE A 65 -0.81 -4.27 13.33
CA ILE A 65 -0.73 -4.11 11.87
C ILE A 65 -2.14 -3.79 11.39
N ARG A 66 -2.32 -2.65 10.75
CA ARG A 66 -3.59 -2.26 10.14
C ARG A 66 -3.50 -2.45 8.64
N THR A 67 -4.52 -3.07 8.04
CA THR A 67 -4.59 -3.31 6.60
C THR A 67 -5.87 -2.72 6.01
N TRP A 68 -5.83 -2.24 4.77
CA TRP A 68 -6.99 -1.68 4.06
C TRP A 68 -6.82 -1.84 2.54
N ASN A 69 -7.89 -1.61 1.77
CA ASN A 69 -7.87 -1.86 0.34
C ASN A 69 -6.94 -0.92 -0.44
N GLY A 70 -6.94 0.37 -0.12
CA GLY A 70 -6.06 1.37 -0.74
C GLY A 70 -6.20 1.48 -2.26
N ASN A 71 -7.38 1.18 -2.82
CA ASN A 71 -7.62 1.09 -4.27
C ASN A 71 -6.70 0.08 -4.99
N MET A 72 -6.32 -1.00 -4.32
CA MET A 72 -5.43 -2.06 -4.83
C MET A 72 -6.15 -3.37 -5.21
N GLU A 73 -7.48 -3.34 -5.33
CA GLU A 73 -8.31 -4.51 -5.60
C GLU A 73 -7.98 -5.21 -6.92
N SER A 74 -7.73 -4.42 -7.97
CA SER A 74 -7.36 -4.94 -9.29
C SER A 74 -6.01 -5.67 -9.28
N SER A 75 -5.09 -5.22 -8.43
CA SER A 75 -3.76 -5.83 -8.25
C SER A 75 -3.74 -6.96 -7.22
N LYS A 76 -4.88 -7.33 -6.63
CA LYS A 76 -4.98 -8.34 -5.57
C LYS A 76 -4.02 -8.05 -4.41
N GLN A 77 -3.92 -6.78 -4.03
CA GLN A 77 -3.09 -6.35 -2.92
C GLN A 77 -3.90 -5.61 -1.87
N PHE A 78 -3.37 -5.57 -0.66
CA PHE A 78 -3.77 -4.68 0.42
C PHE A 78 -2.63 -3.74 0.75
N CYS A 79 -2.97 -2.54 1.21
CA CYS A 79 -2.02 -1.70 1.92
C CYS A 79 -1.98 -2.08 3.40
N LEU A 80 -0.84 -1.84 4.04
CA LEU A 80 -0.71 -2.00 5.50
C LEU A 80 0.27 -1.00 6.11
N ASP A 81 0.06 -0.72 7.40
CA ASP A 81 0.92 0.11 8.24
C ASP A 81 0.93 -0.37 9.70
N PHE A 82 1.80 0.23 10.51
CA PHE A 82 1.75 0.11 11.96
C PHE A 82 0.76 1.14 12.51
N PHE A 83 -0.02 0.72 13.49
CA PHE A 83 -1.08 1.55 14.08
C PHE A 83 -1.05 1.46 15.60
N ASP A 84 -1.03 2.61 16.26
CA ASP A 84 -1.18 2.68 17.71
C ASP A 84 -2.67 2.65 18.07
N VAL A 85 -3.10 1.57 18.70
CA VAL A 85 -4.51 1.33 19.04
C VAL A 85 -5.00 2.29 20.12
N ASN A 86 -4.12 2.74 21.03
CA ASN A 86 -4.52 3.66 22.10
C ASN A 86 -4.66 5.08 21.57
N GLN A 87 -3.71 5.52 20.76
CA GLN A 87 -3.69 6.85 20.20
C GLN A 87 -4.58 6.98 18.95
N GLN A 88 -4.98 5.86 18.34
CA GLN A 88 -5.75 5.80 17.10
C GLN A 88 -5.03 6.49 15.93
N VAL A 89 -3.70 6.36 15.85
CA VAL A 89 -2.87 6.97 14.81
C VAL A 89 -1.98 5.95 14.12
N ALA A 90 -1.72 6.17 12.83
CA ALA A 90 -0.67 5.45 12.13
C ALA A 90 0.69 5.86 12.70
N VAL A 91 1.61 4.90 12.80
CA VAL A 91 3.00 5.13 13.20
C VAL A 91 3.92 4.50 12.17
N ASN A 92 5.14 5.03 12.04
CA ASN A 92 6.16 4.39 11.21
C ASN A 92 6.63 3.10 11.88
N THR A 93 7.35 2.26 11.13
CA THR A 93 7.85 0.99 11.66
C THR A 93 8.72 1.23 12.90
N PRO A 94 8.35 0.63 14.05
CA PRO A 94 9.13 0.78 15.28
C PRO A 94 10.57 0.29 15.10
N HIS A 95 11.48 0.86 15.88
CA HIS A 95 12.87 0.48 15.83
C HIS A 95 13.06 -1.03 16.09
N GLY A 96 13.84 -1.69 15.25
CA GLY A 96 14.13 -3.12 15.33
C GLY A 96 13.01 -4.04 14.81
N TYR A 97 11.86 -3.49 14.40
CA TYR A 97 10.77 -4.28 13.84
C TYR A 97 11.03 -4.53 12.35
N THR A 98 10.79 -5.77 11.91
CA THR A 98 10.94 -6.15 10.50
C THR A 98 9.75 -6.99 10.05
N LEU A 99 9.16 -6.61 8.92
CA LEU A 99 8.11 -7.39 8.26
C LEU A 99 8.72 -8.26 7.18
N TRP A 100 8.28 -9.50 7.11
CA TRP A 100 8.73 -10.49 6.16
C TRP A 100 7.55 -11.13 5.45
N SER A 101 7.71 -11.44 4.16
CA SER A 101 6.81 -12.30 3.42
C SER A 101 7.26 -13.77 3.58
N CYS A 102 6.28 -14.67 3.61
CA CYS A 102 6.51 -16.11 3.67
C CYS A 102 5.66 -16.79 2.57
N SER A 103 6.28 -17.65 1.74
CA SER A 103 5.55 -18.42 0.72
C SER A 103 4.57 -19.46 1.29
N CYS A 104 4.81 -19.97 2.51
CA CYS A 104 3.96 -20.98 3.11
C CYS A 104 4.15 -21.14 4.63
N LEU A 105 3.09 -21.53 5.35
CA LEU A 105 3.13 -21.77 6.80
C LEU A 105 4.07 -22.93 7.21
N SER A 106 4.31 -23.89 6.31
CA SER A 106 5.16 -25.05 6.59
C SER A 106 6.63 -24.68 6.65
N HIS A 107 7.05 -23.66 5.89
CA HIS A 107 8.38 -23.09 5.95
C HIS A 107 8.28 -21.75 6.65
N ARG A 108 8.32 -21.77 7.99
CA ARG A 108 8.46 -20.59 8.87
C ARG A 108 9.82 -19.91 8.71
N ARG A 109 10.27 -19.73 7.48
CA ARG A 109 11.46 -18.94 7.14
C ARG A 109 10.96 -17.68 6.46
N PRO A 110 11.26 -16.51 7.04
CA PRO A 110 11.22 -15.26 6.29
C PRO A 110 11.94 -15.42 4.94
N GLU A 111 11.27 -15.09 3.84
CA GLU A 111 11.86 -15.20 2.51
C GLU A 111 12.35 -13.85 2.02
N GLU A 112 11.47 -12.85 2.06
CA GLU A 112 11.77 -11.51 1.60
C GLU A 112 11.31 -10.48 2.62
N GLN A 113 12.19 -9.52 2.92
CA GLN A 113 11.83 -8.40 3.78
C GLN A 113 10.90 -7.47 3.01
N LEU A 114 9.77 -7.12 3.61
CA LEU A 114 8.90 -6.09 3.05
C LEU A 114 9.61 -4.73 3.11
N ILE A 115 9.68 -4.07 1.95
CA ILE A 115 10.20 -2.71 1.82
C ILE A 115 9.01 -1.75 1.80
N SER A 116 9.08 -0.67 2.58
CA SER A 116 8.04 0.36 2.55
C SER A 116 8.07 1.09 1.21
N TRP A 117 6.92 1.60 0.79
CA TRP A 117 6.81 2.35 -0.46
C TRP A 117 7.77 3.53 -0.47
N GLU A 118 7.87 4.24 0.65
CA GLU A 118 8.75 5.39 0.79
C GLU A 118 10.19 5.01 0.50
N LYS A 119 10.68 3.90 1.09
CA LYS A 119 12.03 3.39 0.83
C LYS A 119 12.20 2.94 -0.62
N ALA A 120 11.21 2.24 -1.18
CA ALA A 120 11.23 1.79 -2.57
C ALA A 120 11.27 2.98 -3.56
N PHE A 121 10.67 4.12 -3.20
CA PHE A 121 10.74 5.37 -3.97
C PHE A 121 11.97 6.23 -3.66
N GLY A 122 12.90 5.75 -2.81
CA GLY A 122 14.12 6.48 -2.45
C GLY A 122 13.89 7.66 -1.51
N ILE A 123 12.80 7.66 -0.75
CA ILE A 123 12.51 8.68 0.27
C ILE A 123 13.34 8.36 1.52
N GLU A 124 14.27 9.25 1.86
CA GLU A 124 15.18 9.07 2.99
C GLU A 124 14.53 9.40 4.34
N THR A 125 13.68 10.43 4.38
CA THR A 125 13.01 10.89 5.60
C THR A 125 11.51 10.68 5.47
N ILE A 126 10.98 9.73 6.22
CA ILE A 126 9.55 9.39 6.22
C ILE A 126 8.86 10.17 7.34
N CYS A 127 7.87 10.99 6.98
CA CYS A 127 7.03 11.68 7.95
C CYS A 127 6.35 10.68 8.91
N ALA A 128 6.10 11.11 10.14
CA ALA A 128 5.50 10.25 11.15
C ALA A 128 4.11 9.74 10.72
N GLY A 129 3.92 8.42 10.71
CA GLY A 129 2.65 7.76 10.38
C GLY A 129 2.42 7.55 8.87
N GLU A 130 3.30 8.08 8.03
CA GLU A 130 3.16 7.99 6.57
C GLU A 130 3.69 6.68 5.99
N GLU A 131 4.59 5.98 6.70
CA GLU A 131 5.17 4.72 6.21
C GLU A 131 4.07 3.69 5.92
N LYS A 132 4.16 3.06 4.74
CA LYS A 132 3.21 2.04 4.31
C LYS A 132 3.85 1.00 3.40
N TYR A 133 3.20 -0.15 3.36
CA TYR A 133 3.59 -1.31 2.57
C TYR A 133 2.40 -1.80 1.75
N SER A 134 2.67 -2.63 0.75
CA SER A 134 1.65 -3.41 0.08
C SER A 134 2.01 -4.88 0.06
N ILE A 135 0.99 -5.73 0.05
CA ILE A 135 1.17 -7.18 0.05
C ILE A 135 -0.01 -7.86 -0.65
N LEU A 136 0.24 -9.05 -1.22
CA LEU A 136 -0.78 -9.82 -1.92
C LEU A 136 -1.85 -10.38 -0.97
N GLU A 137 -3.07 -10.52 -1.49
CA GLU A 137 -4.13 -11.29 -0.87
C GLU A 137 -3.64 -12.72 -0.55
N GLY A 138 -3.99 -13.23 0.62
CA GLY A 138 -3.62 -14.59 1.04
C GLY A 138 -2.18 -14.77 1.53
N ALA A 139 -1.32 -13.76 1.38
CA ALA A 139 0.07 -13.82 1.79
C ALA A 139 0.21 -14.09 3.30
N PHE A 140 1.22 -14.88 3.65
CA PHE A 140 1.66 -15.05 5.03
C PHE A 140 2.77 -14.05 5.32
N LEU A 141 2.69 -13.42 6.48
CA LEU A 141 3.73 -12.53 6.98
C LEU A 141 4.23 -12.97 8.34
N ALA A 142 5.49 -12.62 8.60
CA ALA A 142 6.11 -12.68 9.91
C ALA A 142 6.56 -11.27 10.32
N LEU A 143 6.24 -10.89 11.54
CA LEU A 143 6.78 -9.70 12.19
C LEU A 143 7.84 -10.13 13.21
N ASP A 144 9.09 -9.81 12.90
CA ASP A 144 10.20 -9.94 13.85
C ASP A 144 10.30 -8.70 14.72
N ARG A 145 10.52 -8.93 16.02
CA ARG A 145 10.63 -7.90 17.04
C ARG A 145 11.81 -8.22 17.95
N PRO A 146 12.52 -7.21 18.47
CA PRO A 146 13.64 -7.45 19.39
C PRO A 146 13.24 -8.34 20.56
N ASP A 147 14.03 -9.38 20.82
CA ASP A 147 13.90 -10.28 21.97
C ASP A 147 12.53 -10.98 22.12
N MET A 148 11.77 -11.12 21.02
CA MET A 148 10.47 -11.77 21.00
C MET A 148 10.35 -12.80 19.89
N ASP A 149 9.49 -13.80 20.10
CA ASP A 149 9.13 -14.73 19.05
C ASP A 149 8.46 -14.01 17.87
N PRO A 150 8.74 -14.44 16.62
CA PRO A 150 8.11 -13.88 15.43
C PRO A 150 6.59 -14.01 15.50
N PHE A 151 5.89 -12.92 15.19
CA PHE A 151 4.43 -12.87 15.13
C PHE A 151 3.96 -13.14 13.70
N TYR A 152 3.27 -14.26 13.50
CA TYR A 152 2.78 -14.68 12.18
C TYR A 152 1.31 -14.32 11.99
N PHE A 153 0.97 -13.84 10.79
CA PHE A 153 -0.41 -13.55 10.41
C PHE A 153 -0.61 -13.74 8.90
N GLN A 154 -1.87 -13.88 8.48
CA GLN A 154 -2.25 -14.07 7.08
C GLN A 154 -3.15 -12.92 6.63
N ILE A 155 -2.89 -12.42 5.42
CA ILE A 155 -3.73 -11.46 4.72
C ILE A 155 -4.96 -12.19 4.17
N PRO A 156 -6.18 -11.67 4.38
CA PRO A 156 -7.38 -12.33 3.90
C PRO A 156 -7.40 -12.39 2.36
N PHE A 157 -8.12 -13.37 1.83
CA PHE A 157 -8.62 -13.31 0.46
C PHE A 157 -9.90 -12.48 0.42
N ARG A 158 -10.05 -11.63 -0.60
CA ARG A 158 -11.36 -11.02 -0.87
C ARG A 158 -12.30 -12.09 -1.44
N PRO A 159 -13.61 -11.99 -1.20
CA PRO A 159 -14.58 -12.91 -1.79
C PRO A 159 -14.43 -12.94 -3.31
N PHE A 160 -14.23 -14.13 -3.87
CA PHE A 160 -14.09 -14.33 -5.31
C PHE A 160 -15.49 -14.40 -5.94
N VAL A 161 -15.83 -13.44 -6.83
CA VAL A 161 -17.19 -13.31 -7.39
C VAL A 161 -17.45 -14.29 -8.55
N VAL A 162 -16.42 -14.88 -9.14
CA VAL A 162 -16.55 -15.76 -10.32
C VAL A 162 -15.85 -17.07 -10.04
N ALA A 163 -16.55 -18.18 -9.74
CA ALA A 163 -15.86 -19.45 -9.56
C ALA A 163 -15.02 -19.77 -10.81
N PRO A 164 -13.68 -19.79 -10.73
CA PRO A 164 -12.88 -20.18 -11.87
C PRO A 164 -13.17 -21.65 -12.17
N GLY A 165 -13.22 -22.02 -13.44
CA GLY A 165 -13.14 -23.43 -13.81
C GLY A 165 -11.78 -23.95 -13.34
N TRP A 166 -11.75 -24.58 -12.18
CA TRP A 166 -10.53 -25.15 -11.63
C TRP A 166 -10.08 -26.26 -12.58
N ALA A 167 -8.92 -26.10 -13.20
CA ALA A 167 -8.29 -27.19 -13.91
C ALA A 167 -7.98 -28.28 -12.89
N GLN A 168 -8.58 -29.46 -13.08
CA GLN A 168 -8.23 -30.64 -12.30
C GLN A 168 -6.97 -31.26 -12.93
N PRO A 169 -5.96 -31.63 -12.13
CA PRO A 169 -4.83 -32.38 -12.65
C PRO A 169 -5.35 -33.68 -13.28
N GLN A 170 -5.10 -33.85 -14.58
CA GLN A 170 -5.41 -35.10 -15.25
C GLN A 170 -4.30 -36.10 -14.93
N ALA A 171 -4.68 -37.31 -14.55
CA ALA A 171 -3.75 -38.40 -14.34
C ALA A 171 -3.25 -38.94 -15.69
N THR A 172 -2.36 -38.18 -16.35
CA THR A 172 -1.50 -38.58 -17.49
C THR A 172 -2.18 -38.91 -18.83
N ILE A 173 -1.38 -38.75 -19.90
CA ILE A 173 -1.65 -39.05 -21.31
C ILE A 173 -1.27 -40.51 -21.60
#